data_AF-A0A527YWX0-F1
#
_entry.id   AF-A0A527YWX0-F1
#
_cell.length_a   1.000
_cell.length_b   1.000
_cell.length_c   1.000
_cell.angle_alpha   90.00
_cell.angle_beta   90.00
_cell.angle_gamma   90.00
#
_symmetry.space_group_name_H-M   'P 1'
#
loop_
_entity.id
_entity.type
_entity.pdbx_description
1 polymer ?
#
loop_
_entity_poly.entity_id
_entity_poly.type
_entity_poly.pdbx_seq_one_letter_code
_entity_poly.pdbx_strand_id
1 'polypeptide(L)' 'VHVGQPALTRAIQKLEAELGGYLFHREKTRVRLTDFGRLMRTHLDEVLQRSETAKRTARSFLSLETASLTLGVMCTIGP' A
#
# COMPACT_ATOMS: atom_id res chain seq x y z
N VAL A 1 -0.68 -15.46 5.09
CA VAL A 1 0.52 -14.82 4.49
C VAL A 1 1.53 -15.92 4.14
N HIS A 2 1.67 -16.27 2.85
CA HIS A 2 2.62 -17.27 2.38
C HIS A 2 3.61 -16.63 1.40
N VAL A 3 4.29 -15.56 1.84
CA VAL A 3 5.45 -15.07 1.10
C VAL A 3 6.63 -15.90 1.57
N GLY A 4 7.14 -16.77 0.71
CA GLY A 4 8.38 -17.48 1.01
C GLY A 4 9.49 -16.47 1.32
N GLN A 5 10.26 -16.71 2.37
CA GLN A 5 11.44 -15.94 2.78
C GLN A 5 12.38 -15.54 1.60
N PRO A 6 12.51 -16.33 0.50
CA PRO A 6 13.27 -15.91 -0.67
C PRO A 6 12.66 -14.73 -1.45
N ALA A 7 11.33 -14.67 -1.56
CA ALA A 7 10.64 -13.63 -2.32
C ALA A 7 10.71 -12.27 -1.62
N LEU A 8 10.51 -12.26 -0.30
CA LEU A 8 10.63 -11.04 0.51
C LEU A 8 12.07 -10.51 0.49
N THR A 9 13.07 -11.40 0.60
CA THR A 9 14.48 -11.01 0.50
C THR A 9 14.80 -10.35 -0.83
N ARG A 10 14.34 -10.93 -1.95
CA ARG A 10 14.57 -10.38 -3.29
C ARG A 10 13.90 -9.02 -3.47
N ALA A 11 12.68 -8.86 -2.95
CA ALA A 11 11.98 -7.58 -3.01
C ALA A 11 12.72 -6.47 -2.24
N ILE A 12 13.23 -6.78 -1.05
CA ILE A 12 14.04 -5.84 -0.26
C ILE A 12 15.34 -5.49 -0.99
N GLN A 13 16.05 -6.49 -1.53
CA GLN A 13 17.29 -6.24 -2.27
C GLN A 13 17.08 -5.36 -3.50
N LYS A 14 15.96 -5.55 -4.22
CA LYS A 14 15.60 -4.69 -5.35
C LYS A 14 15.38 -3.25 -4.89
N LEU A 15 14.65 -3.05 -3.79
CA LEU A 15 14.44 -1.73 -3.22
C LEU A 15 15.75 -1.08 -2.77
N GLU A 16 16.64 -1.83 -2.11
CA GLU A 16 17.97 -1.34 -1.71
C GLU A 16 18.81 -0.92 -2.93
N ALA A 17 18.72 -1.65 -4.04
CA ALA A 17 19.38 -1.29 -5.30
C ALA A 17 18.80 -0.02 -5.93
N GLU A 18 17.48 0.15 -5.90
CA GLU A 18 16.80 1.36 -6.40
C GLU A 18 17.14 2.60 -5.54
N LEU A 19 17.26 2.42 -4.22
CA LEU A 19 17.60 3.47 -3.27
C LEU A 19 19.10 3.78 -3.18
N GLY A 20 19.96 2.91 -3.73
CA GLY A 20 21.41 3.05 -3.70
C GLY A 20 22.07 2.77 -2.34
N GLY A 21 21.36 2.10 -1.43
CA GLY A 21 21.84 1.86 -0.07
C GLY A 21 21.14 0.70 0.63
N TYR A 22 21.87 0.02 1.52
CA TYR A 22 21.32 -1.08 2.33
C TYR A 22 20.40 -0.52 3.42
N LEU A 23 19.18 -1.05 3.51
CA LEU A 23 18.21 -0.74 4.56
C LEU A 23 18.46 -1.64 5.78
N PHE A 24 18.95 -2.86 5.57
CA PHE A 24 19.17 -3.83 6.64
C PHE A 24 20.60 -4.39 6.66
N HIS A 25 21.18 -4.51 7.86
CA HIS A 25 22.32 -5.36 8.14
C HIS A 25 21.84 -6.76 8.56
N ARG A 26 22.36 -7.79 7.89
CA ARG A 26 22.10 -9.20 8.20
C ARG A 26 23.28 -9.76 8.99
N GLU A 27 23.13 -9.82 10.31
CA GLU A 27 24.00 -10.66 11.15
C GLU A 27 23.42 -12.07 11.17
N LYS A 28 24.27 -13.09 11.34
CA LYS A 28 23.95 -14.54 11.18
C LYS A 28 22.65 -15.01 11.86
N THR A 29 22.14 -14.29 12.86
CA THR A 29 20.91 -14.61 13.58
C THR A 29 19.98 -13.41 13.78
N ARG A 30 20.38 -12.19 13.33
CA ARG A 30 19.62 -10.96 13.58
C ARG A 30 19.65 -10.02 12.37
N VAL A 31 18.48 -9.47 12.06
CA VAL A 31 18.34 -8.40 11.06
C VAL A 31 18.20 -7.09 11.82
N ARG A 32 19.04 -6.10 11.51
CA ARG A 32 18.97 -4.75 12.10
C ARG A 32 18.87 -3.71 10.99
N LEU A 33 18.18 -2.60 11.25
CA LEU A 33 18.19 -1.47 10.33
C LEU A 33 19.58 -0.81 10.31
N THR A 34 20.02 -0.39 9.13
CA THR A 34 21.17 0.51 8.97
C THR A 34 20.76 1.93 9.39
N ASP A 35 21.73 2.87 9.49
CA ASP A 35 21.40 4.29 9.68
C ASP A 35 20.58 4.84 8.50
N PHE A 36 20.93 4.43 7.28
CA PHE A 36 20.16 4.74 6.08
C PHE A 36 18.73 4.18 6.17
N GLY A 37 18.58 2.93 6.61
CA GLY A 37 17.27 2.28 6.80
C GLY A 37 16.41 2.97 7.86
N ARG A 38 17.02 3.50 8.93
CA ARG A 38 16.32 4.32 9.93
C ARG A 38 15.81 5.63 9.34
N LEU A 39 16.63 6.33 8.56
CA LEU A 39 16.25 7.56 7.87
C LEU A 39 15.12 7.30 6.86
N MET A 40 15.27 6.27 6.03
CA MET A 40 14.31 5.92 5.00
C MET A 40 12.97 5.42 5.55
N ARG A 41 12.94 4.87 6.77
CA ARG A 41 11.72 4.32 7.37
C ARG A 41 10.56 5.32 7.34
N THR A 42 10.79 6.56 7.78
CA THR A 42 9.73 7.58 7.82
C THR A 42 9.14 7.83 6.43
N HIS A 43 10.01 7.96 5.42
CA HIS A 43 9.57 8.17 4.04
C HIS A 43 8.82 6.96 3.47
N LEU A 44 9.30 5.75 3.75
CA LEU A 44 8.66 4.51 3.30
C LEU A 44 7.28 4.31 3.97
N ASP A 45 7.15 4.64 5.25
CA ASP A 45 5.88 4.59 5.99
C ASP A 45 4.86 5.59 5.39
N GLU A 46 5.29 6.82 5.07
CA GLU A 46 4.45 7.81 4.40
C GLU A 46 3.98 7.35 3.01
N VAL A 47 4.90 6.82 2.19
CA VAL A 47 4.57 6.29 0.85
C VAL A 47 3.58 5.13 0.95
N LEU A 48 3.76 4.23 1.91
CA LEU A 48 2.83 3.13 2.15
C LEU A 48 1.44 3.66 2.51
N GLN A 49 1.35 4.60 3.45
CA GLN A 49 0.09 5.21 3.85
C GLN A 49 -0.61 5.91 2.67
N ARG A 50 0.14 6.63 1.84
CA ARG A 50 -0.39 7.28 0.63
C ARG A 50 -0.88 6.26 -0.38
N SER A 51 -0.14 5.18 -0.61
CA SER A 51 -0.53 4.09 -1.50
C SER A 51 -1.81 3.39 -1.03
N GLU A 52 -1.92 3.11 0.27
CA GLU A 52 -3.13 2.54 0.86
C GLU A 52 -4.33 3.46 0.71
N THR A 53 -4.14 4.76 0.95
CA THR A 53 -5.18 5.76 0.76
C THR A 53 -5.65 5.79 -0.69
N ALA A 54 -4.72 5.82 -1.65
CA ALA A 54 -5.06 5.78 -3.07
C ALA A 54 -5.84 4.51 -3.46
N LYS A 55 -5.43 3.34 -2.94
CA LYS A 55 -6.16 2.07 -3.16
C LYS A 55 -7.56 2.12 -2.57
N ARG A 56 -7.73 2.69 -1.37
CA ARG A 56 -9.06 2.84 -0.74
C ARG A 56 -9.95 3.78 -1.56
N THR A 57 -9.44 4.92 -1.99
CA THR A 57 -10.18 5.87 -2.83
C THR A 57 -10.60 5.23 -4.15
N ALA A 58 -9.68 4.53 -4.82
CA ALA A 58 -9.98 3.83 -6.06
C ALA A 58 -11.05 2.73 -5.85
N ARG A 59 -10.95 1.98 -4.74
CA ARG A 59 -11.94 0.96 -4.40
C ARG A 59 -13.32 1.56 -4.13
N SER A 60 -13.40 2.63 -3.35
CA SER A 60 -14.67 3.32 -3.03
C SER A 60 -15.34 3.89 -4.28
N PHE A 61 -14.54 4.44 -5.21
CA PHE A 61 -15.04 4.89 -6.50
C PHE A 61 -15.59 3.73 -7.35
N LEU A 62 -14.86 2.61 -7.44
CA LEU A 62 -15.27 1.44 -8.21
C LEU A 62 -16.43 0.65 -7.58
N SER A 63 -16.60 0.68 -6.25
CA SER A 63 -17.70 0.01 -5.56
C SER A 63 -19.03 0.75 -5.65
N LEU A 64 -19.11 1.88 -6.38
CA LEU A 64 -20.34 2.63 -6.58
C LEU A 64 -21.02 3.06 -5.27
N GLU A 65 -20.28 3.19 -4.16
CA GLU A 65 -20.85 3.73 -2.89
C GLU A 65 -21.33 5.18 -3.05
N THR A 66 -20.85 5.87 -4.08
CA THR A 66 -21.28 7.20 -4.52
C THR A 66 -22.03 7.15 -5.86
N ALA A 67 -22.71 6.06 -6.18
CA ALA A 67 -23.66 6.04 -7.29
C ALA A 67 -24.92 6.79 -6.87
N SER A 68 -25.03 8.05 -7.27
CA SER A 68 -26.30 8.77 -7.21
C SER A 68 -27.26 8.12 -8.21
N LEU A 69 -28.13 7.23 -7.70
CA LEU A 69 -29.22 6.67 -8.48
C LEU A 69 -30.34 7.72 -8.58
N THR A 70 -30.43 8.41 -9.71
CA THR A 70 -31.58 9.28 -9.99
C THR A 70 -32.78 8.40 -10.38
N LEU A 71 -33.66 8.12 -9.41
CA LEU A 71 -34.93 7.45 -9.62
C LEU A 71 -35.97 8.47 -10.10
N GLY A 72 -36.35 8.38 -11.37
CA GLY A 72 -37.53 9.06 -11.90
C GLY A 72 -38.78 8.27 -11.53
N VAL A 73 -39.51 8.72 -10.52
CA VAL A 73 -40.83 8.17 -10.19
C VAL A 73 -41.89 8.90 -11.02
N MET A 74 -42.58 8.17 -11.90
CA MET A 74 -43.80 8.68 -12.53
C MET A 74 -44.94 8.49 -11.53
N CYS A 75 -45.63 9.56 -11.16
CA CYS A 75 -46.83 9.47 -10.32
C CYS A 75 -47.97 8.83 -11.11
N THR A 76 -48.03 7.51 -11.13
CA THR A 76 -49.21 6.72 -11.52
C THR A 76 -49.71 5.89 -10.34
N ILE A 77 -49.54 6.40 -9.11
CA ILE A 77 -50.36 5.96 -7.98
C ILE A 77 -51.57 6.89 -7.96
N GLY A 78 -52.70 6.35 -8.40
CA GLY A 78 -53.97 7.05 -8.63
C GLY A 78 -54.74 7.45 -7.36
N PRO A 79 -55.98 7.96 -7.51
CA PRO A 79 -56.86 8.32 -6.41
C PRO A 79 -57.30 7.12 -5.56
#